data_AF-A0A350M399-F1
#
_entry.id   AF-A0A350M399-F1
#
_cell.length_a   1.000
_cell.length_b   1.000
_cell.length_c   1.000
_cell.angle_alpha   90.00
_cell.angle_beta   90.00
_cell.angle_gamma   90.00
#
_symmetry.space_group_name_H-M   'P 1'
#
loop_
_entity.id
_entity.type
_entity.pdbx_description
1 polymer ?
#
loop_
_entity_poly.entity_id
_entity_poly.type
_entity_poly.pdbx_seq_one_letter_code
_entity_poly.pdbx_strand_id
1 'polypeptide(L)'
;MDVTRPYRECMIWKSQIKKQYEINLHDTSSSLEVIFLDDFISFGWIGFASLNKIHTGGWAKTDAVYRVGAPPENETDENFYLDILCHEGRHFSDYSHFPNLQQPELEYRAKLTELCYAQDTLLRRIQHYFNTSSPDKNSAPHTFSAYHVMRDLSLAMFSTLTPPPIEKWQTLDIEKINTAATSILQQNNTWLKANNPEKITSFLGEFEFQTTTTT
;
A
#
# COMPACT_ATOMS: atom_id res chain seq x y z
N MET A 1 6.37 5.63 16.63
CA MET A 1 6.39 7.10 16.44
C MET A 1 5.31 7.41 15.44
N ASP A 2 4.30 8.18 15.83
CA ASP A 2 3.33 8.71 14.88
C ASP A 2 4.01 9.72 13.97
N VAL A 3 3.97 9.47 12.66
CA VAL A 3 4.42 10.44 11.67
C VAL A 3 3.34 11.51 11.57
N THR A 4 3.74 12.78 11.59
CA THR A 4 2.83 13.91 11.36
C THR A 4 2.08 13.67 10.04
N ARG A 5 0.75 13.62 10.09
CA ARG A 5 -0.06 13.47 8.87
C ARG A 5 0.28 14.59 7.89
N PRO A 6 0.27 14.38 6.55
CA PRO A 6 0.66 15.38 5.57
C PRO A 6 -0.04 16.75 5.75
N TYR A 7 -1.27 16.77 6.26
CA TYR A 7 -2.03 18.00 6.54
C TYR A 7 -1.53 18.84 7.73
N ARG A 8 -0.69 18.27 8.60
CA ARG A 8 -0.05 18.97 9.72
C ARG A 8 1.43 19.26 9.42
N GLU A 9 1.83 19.02 8.17
CA GLU A 9 3.19 19.15 7.71
C GLU A 9 3.43 20.54 7.08
N CYS A 10 4.66 21.06 7.16
CA CYS A 10 5.02 22.33 6.52
C CYS A 10 5.64 22.09 5.14
N MET A 11 4.84 21.52 4.23
CA MET A 11 5.24 21.30 2.84
C MET A 11 5.09 22.59 2.04
N ILE A 12 6.16 23.01 1.37
CA ILE A 12 6.18 24.22 0.52
C ILE A 12 6.84 23.85 -0.80
N TRP A 13 6.14 24.09 -1.91
CA TRP A 13 6.60 23.80 -3.27
C TRP A 13 6.17 24.91 -4.23
N LYS A 14 6.82 25.01 -5.39
CA LYS A 14 6.59 26.13 -6.33
C LYS A 14 5.72 25.73 -7.53
N SER A 15 5.78 24.49 -7.98
CA SER A 15 5.14 24.07 -9.22
C SER A 15 4.26 22.83 -9.04
N GLN A 16 3.24 22.72 -9.88
CA GLN A 16 2.38 21.53 -9.93
C GLN A 16 2.19 21.10 -11.38
N ILE A 17 2.23 19.80 -11.61
CA ILE A 17 1.94 19.19 -12.91
C ILE A 17 0.82 18.18 -12.70
N LYS A 18 -0.24 18.26 -13.50
CA LYS A 18 -1.36 17.31 -13.47
C LYS A 18 -1.22 16.35 -14.64
N LYS A 19 -1.39 15.06 -14.37
CA LYS A 19 -1.49 14.02 -15.40
C LYS A 19 -2.63 13.08 -15.08
N GLN A 20 -3.26 12.54 -16.12
CA GLN A 20 -4.29 11.52 -16.00
C GLN A 20 -3.68 10.16 -16.31
N TYR A 21 -4.02 9.17 -15.49
CA TYR A 21 -3.61 7.79 -15.64
C TYR A 21 -4.84 6.89 -15.58
N GLU A 22 -4.81 5.78 -16.31
CA GLU A 22 -5.80 4.71 -16.11
C GLU A 22 -5.18 3.65 -15.20
N ILE A 23 -5.84 3.35 -14.09
CA ILE A 23 -5.43 2.29 -13.17
C ILE A 23 -6.31 1.06 -13.37
N ASN A 24 -5.70 -0.11 -13.29
CA ASN A 24 -6.40 -1.40 -13.23
C ASN A 24 -5.80 -2.19 -12.08
N LEU A 25 -6.55 -2.32 -10.98
CA LEU A 25 -6.10 -2.96 -9.73
C LEU A 25 -6.80 -4.32 -9.51
N HIS A 26 -7.04 -5.07 -10.58
CA HIS A 26 -7.79 -6.34 -10.65
C HIS A 26 -9.29 -6.23 -10.41
N ASP A 27 -9.71 -5.63 -9.29
CA ASP A 27 -11.12 -5.54 -8.89
C ASP A 27 -11.76 -4.18 -9.20
N THR A 28 -10.95 -3.22 -9.63
CA THR A 28 -11.35 -1.87 -9.97
C THR A 28 -10.56 -1.37 -11.17
N SER A 29 -11.19 -0.55 -11.99
CA SER A 29 -10.52 0.21 -13.04
C SER A 29 -11.13 1.61 -13.09
N SER A 30 -10.27 2.62 -13.11
CA SER A 30 -10.71 4.02 -13.05
C SER A 30 -9.65 4.96 -13.61
N SER A 31 -10.11 6.12 -14.08
CA SER A 31 -9.24 7.26 -14.36
C SER A 31 -8.78 7.91 -13.06
N LEU A 32 -7.49 8.20 -12.96
CA LEU A 32 -6.82 8.74 -11.78
C LEU A 32 -6.03 9.99 -12.15
N GLU A 33 -6.41 11.14 -11.59
CA GLU A 33 -5.59 12.34 -11.66
C GLU A 33 -4.45 12.23 -10.66
N VAL A 34 -3.21 12.31 -11.15
CA VAL A 34 -2.01 12.44 -10.31
C VAL A 34 -1.49 13.87 -10.42
N ILE A 35 -1.42 14.54 -9.27
CA ILE A 35 -0.90 15.90 -9.10
C ILE A 35 0.52 15.79 -8.54
N PHE A 36 1.50 16.03 -9.41
CA PHE A 36 2.90 16.11 -9.05
C PHE A 36 3.18 17.48 -8.45
N LEU A 37 3.65 17.50 -7.21
CA LEU A 37 4.11 18.70 -6.52
C LEU A 37 5.61 18.78 -6.73
N ASP A 38 6.15 19.87 -7.26
CA ASP A 38 7.57 19.90 -7.60
C ASP A 38 8.21 21.24 -7.23
N ASP A 39 9.54 21.27 -7.35
CA ASP A 39 10.35 22.46 -7.09
C ASP A 39 10.18 22.89 -5.61
N PHE A 40 10.40 21.90 -4.73
CA PHE A 40 10.17 21.97 -3.29
C PHE A 40 11.15 22.92 -2.59
N ILE A 41 10.61 23.77 -1.72
CA ILE A 41 11.34 24.61 -0.76
C ILE A 41 11.44 23.90 0.59
N SER A 42 10.40 23.16 1.00
CA SER A 42 10.35 22.41 2.25
C SER A 42 9.55 21.13 2.06
N PHE A 43 10.16 19.98 2.37
CA PHE A 43 9.48 18.68 2.42
C PHE A 43 8.71 18.45 3.74
N GLY A 44 8.63 19.46 4.61
CA GLY A 44 8.03 19.36 5.93
C GLY A 44 9.03 19.31 7.09
N TRP A 45 8.50 19.37 8.30
CA TRP A 45 9.16 19.16 9.57
C TRP A 45 9.92 17.83 9.65
N ILE A 46 9.34 16.71 9.18
CA ILE A 46 10.08 15.44 9.18
C ILE A 46 11.22 15.46 8.17
N GLY A 47 11.01 16.08 7.00
CA GLY A 47 12.06 16.33 6.02
C GLY A 47 13.17 17.18 6.64
N PHE A 48 12.83 18.32 7.22
CA PHE A 48 13.77 19.20 7.91
C PHE A 48 14.56 18.48 9.01
N ALA A 49 13.88 17.77 9.92
CA ALA A 49 14.49 17.07 11.04
C ALA A 49 15.41 15.91 10.59
N SER A 50 15.10 15.29 9.44
CA SER A 50 15.86 14.17 8.90
C SER A 50 16.91 14.58 7.85
N LEU A 51 17.08 15.87 7.57
CA LEU A 51 17.88 16.38 6.44
C LEU A 51 17.42 15.76 5.11
N ASN A 52 16.11 15.70 4.93
CA ASN A 52 15.36 15.14 3.81
C ASN A 52 15.63 13.65 3.55
N LYS A 53 16.20 12.92 4.51
CA LYS A 53 16.36 11.45 4.39
C LYS A 53 15.02 10.71 4.48
N ILE A 54 14.05 11.30 5.18
CA ILE A 54 12.71 10.74 5.37
C ILE A 54 11.69 11.87 5.17
N HIS A 55 10.78 11.66 4.24
CA HIS A 55 9.63 12.54 4.00
C HIS A 55 8.50 11.75 3.36
N THR A 56 7.31 12.36 3.29
CA THR A 56 6.17 11.79 2.57
C THR A 56 6.47 11.69 1.07
N GLY A 57 6.19 10.53 0.46
CA GLY A 57 6.34 10.32 -0.99
C GLY A 57 5.09 10.69 -1.80
N GLY A 58 3.91 10.46 -1.24
CA GLY A 58 2.62 10.78 -1.85
C GLY A 58 1.47 10.55 -0.87
N TRP A 59 0.25 10.90 -1.29
CA TRP A 59 -0.98 10.56 -0.59
C TRP A 59 -2.19 10.64 -1.53
N ALA A 60 -3.18 9.81 -1.28
CA ALA A 60 -4.48 9.90 -1.92
C ALA A 60 -5.44 10.87 -1.19
N LYS A 61 -6.38 11.43 -1.96
CA LYS A 61 -7.62 12.05 -1.49
C LYS A 61 -8.80 11.49 -2.29
N THR A 62 -10.00 11.96 -2.03
CA THR A 62 -11.19 11.59 -2.81
C THR A 62 -11.22 12.20 -4.22
N ASP A 63 -10.39 13.20 -4.50
CA ASP A 63 -10.35 13.92 -5.78
C ASP A 63 -9.14 13.57 -6.66
N ALA A 64 -7.97 13.36 -6.05
CA ALA A 64 -6.74 13.04 -6.78
C ALA A 64 -5.72 12.31 -5.89
N VAL A 65 -4.68 11.77 -6.52
CA VAL A 65 -3.45 11.37 -5.85
C VAL A 65 -2.41 12.46 -5.99
N TYR A 66 -1.74 12.79 -4.89
CA TYR A 66 -0.68 13.79 -4.85
C TYR A 66 0.66 13.09 -4.69
N ARG A 67 1.62 13.44 -5.54
CA ARG A 67 2.97 12.87 -5.54
C ARG A 67 4.00 13.96 -5.25
N VAL A 68 4.91 13.70 -4.32
CA VAL A 68 6.02 14.61 -3.98
C VAL A 68 7.16 14.44 -4.98
N GLY A 69 7.47 15.51 -5.71
CA GLY A 69 8.47 15.68 -6.76
C GLY A 69 7.91 15.64 -8.19
N ALA A 70 8.76 15.94 -9.17
CA ALA A 70 8.47 15.87 -10.62
C ALA A 70 7.96 14.50 -11.12
N PRO A 71 7.16 14.44 -12.21
CA PRO A 71 6.85 13.20 -12.90
C PRO A 71 8.11 12.39 -13.21
N PRO A 72 8.04 11.04 -13.17
CA PRO A 72 9.19 10.24 -13.57
C PRO A 72 9.54 10.50 -15.04
N GLU A 73 10.83 10.47 -15.37
CA GLU A 73 11.29 10.56 -16.76
C GLU A 73 10.76 9.38 -17.60
N ASN A 74 10.63 8.21 -16.97
CA ASN A 74 10.06 7.02 -17.55
C ASN A 74 8.79 6.59 -16.79
N GLU A 75 7.64 6.64 -17.46
CA GLU A 75 6.36 6.24 -16.86
C GLU A 75 6.23 4.71 -16.65
N THR A 76 7.15 3.91 -17.21
CA THR A 76 7.24 2.47 -16.93
C THR A 76 8.12 2.15 -15.72
N ASP A 77 8.55 3.14 -14.94
CA ASP A 77 9.29 2.90 -13.69
C ASP A 77 8.41 2.13 -12.70
N GLU A 78 8.90 0.97 -12.27
CA GLU A 78 8.14 0.07 -11.40
C GLU A 78 7.87 0.71 -10.03
N ASN A 79 8.78 1.52 -9.50
CA ASN A 79 8.56 2.17 -8.20
C ASN A 79 7.44 3.19 -8.30
N PHE A 80 7.44 4.02 -9.34
CA PHE A 80 6.34 4.94 -9.60
C PHE A 80 5.01 4.20 -9.78
N TYR A 81 4.98 3.15 -10.60
CA TYR A 81 3.78 2.37 -10.83
C TYR A 81 3.24 1.78 -9.52
N LEU A 82 4.09 1.13 -8.72
CA LEU A 82 3.67 0.48 -7.49
C LEU A 82 3.33 1.47 -6.36
N ASP A 83 4.16 2.49 -6.15
CA ASP A 83 3.98 3.41 -5.01
C ASP A 83 2.87 4.42 -5.27
N ILE A 84 2.62 4.83 -6.52
CA ILE A 84 1.63 5.86 -6.84
C ILE A 84 0.39 5.27 -7.49
N LEU A 85 0.54 4.49 -8.55
CA LEU A 85 -0.62 4.00 -9.30
C LEU A 85 -1.28 2.79 -8.61
N CYS A 86 -0.51 1.93 -7.94
CA CYS A 86 -1.05 0.82 -7.17
C CYS A 86 -1.37 1.20 -5.72
N HIS A 87 -0.40 1.69 -4.93
CA HIS A 87 -0.61 1.94 -3.50
C HIS A 87 -1.57 3.12 -3.26
N GLU A 88 -1.21 4.32 -3.71
CA GLU A 88 -2.08 5.48 -3.53
C GLU A 88 -3.36 5.38 -4.39
N GLY A 89 -3.28 4.77 -5.58
CA GLY A 89 -4.45 4.45 -6.40
C GLY A 89 -5.43 3.50 -5.69
N ARG A 90 -4.93 2.54 -4.90
CA ARG A 90 -5.79 1.69 -4.05
C ARG A 90 -6.48 2.50 -2.97
N HIS A 91 -5.76 3.37 -2.26
CA HIS A 91 -6.37 4.27 -1.28
C HIS A 91 -7.48 5.13 -1.90
N PHE A 92 -7.20 5.73 -3.06
CA PHE A 92 -8.17 6.52 -3.83
C PHE A 92 -9.44 5.71 -4.13
N SER A 93 -9.28 4.49 -4.67
CA SER A 93 -10.41 3.61 -4.95
C SER A 93 -11.17 3.23 -3.68
N ASP A 94 -10.46 2.85 -2.61
CA ASP A 94 -11.06 2.36 -1.37
C ASP A 94 -11.81 3.47 -0.61
N TYR A 95 -11.45 4.75 -0.76
CA TYR A 95 -12.23 5.85 -0.19
C TYR A 95 -13.68 5.91 -0.68
N SER A 96 -13.95 5.43 -1.90
CA SER A 96 -15.31 5.37 -2.44
C SER A 96 -16.01 4.04 -2.11
N HIS A 97 -15.28 2.92 -2.18
CA HIS A 97 -15.86 1.59 -2.00
C HIS A 97 -16.02 1.17 -0.53
N PHE A 98 -15.14 1.67 0.35
CA PHE A 98 -15.05 1.33 1.76
C PHE A 98 -14.77 2.60 2.60
N PRO A 99 -15.70 3.58 2.60
CA PRO A 99 -15.44 4.95 3.01
C PRO A 99 -15.04 5.13 4.48
N ASN A 100 -15.32 4.13 5.33
CA ASN A 100 -15.10 4.20 6.77
C ASN A 100 -13.89 3.40 7.26
N LEU A 101 -13.15 2.73 6.36
CA LEU A 101 -11.95 2.00 6.75
C LEU A 101 -10.92 2.92 7.39
N GLN A 102 -10.38 2.44 8.50
CA GLN A 102 -9.28 3.08 9.18
C GLN A 102 -7.96 2.90 8.39
N GLN A 103 -6.97 3.71 8.75
CA GLN A 103 -5.73 3.79 7.98
C GLN A 103 -4.98 2.45 7.89
N PRO A 104 -4.83 1.63 8.97
CA PRO A 104 -4.14 0.34 8.85
C PRO A 104 -4.80 -0.63 7.87
N GLU A 105 -6.12 -0.60 7.73
CA GLU A 105 -6.91 -1.43 6.83
C GLU A 105 -6.69 -1.05 5.37
N LEU A 106 -6.70 0.26 5.10
CA LEU A 106 -6.35 0.82 3.80
C LEU A 106 -4.91 0.45 3.42
N GLU A 107 -3.97 0.62 4.36
CA GLU A 107 -2.55 0.29 4.21
C GLU A 107 -2.29 -1.20 3.94
N TYR A 108 -3.10 -2.09 4.52
CA TYR A 108 -3.03 -3.53 4.26
C TYR A 108 -3.43 -3.84 2.81
N ARG A 109 -4.55 -3.27 2.36
CA ARG A 109 -5.05 -3.47 0.99
C ARG A 109 -4.12 -2.87 -0.06
N ALA A 110 -3.54 -1.70 0.21
CA ALA A 110 -2.56 -1.06 -0.67
C ALA A 110 -1.28 -1.88 -0.80
N LYS A 111 -0.71 -2.40 0.30
CA LYS A 111 0.47 -3.28 0.27
C LYS A 111 0.21 -4.60 -0.45
N LEU A 112 -0.95 -5.22 -0.26
CA LEU A 112 -1.32 -6.39 -1.06
C LEU A 112 -1.39 -6.05 -2.55
N THR A 113 -1.94 -4.88 -2.90
CA THR A 113 -1.99 -4.41 -4.28
C THR A 113 -0.59 -4.22 -4.86
N GLU A 114 0.37 -3.65 -4.11
CA GLU A 114 1.77 -3.60 -4.55
C GLU A 114 2.30 -4.99 -4.88
N LEU A 115 2.09 -5.97 -4.00
CA LEU A 115 2.55 -7.34 -4.20
C LEU A 115 1.83 -8.09 -5.32
N CYS A 116 0.64 -7.65 -5.75
CA CYS A 116 -0.04 -8.23 -6.92
C CYS A 116 0.73 -7.93 -8.22
N TYR A 117 1.37 -6.77 -8.30
CA TYR A 117 1.98 -6.27 -9.53
C TYR A 117 3.51 -6.21 -9.52
N ALA A 118 4.14 -6.27 -8.34
CA ALA A 118 5.58 -6.17 -8.24
C ALA A 118 6.30 -7.32 -8.96
N GLN A 119 7.35 -6.94 -9.71
CA GLN A 119 8.24 -7.81 -10.47
C GLN A 119 9.65 -7.69 -9.88
N ASP A 120 10.52 -6.86 -10.47
CA ASP A 120 11.93 -6.73 -10.07
C ASP A 120 12.08 -6.22 -8.62
N THR A 121 11.12 -5.43 -8.14
CA THR A 121 11.15 -4.89 -6.78
C THR A 121 10.51 -5.78 -5.71
N LEU A 122 9.90 -6.91 -6.09
CA LEU A 122 9.08 -7.74 -5.19
C LEU A 122 9.82 -8.16 -3.92
N LEU A 123 11.00 -8.80 -4.05
CA LEU A 123 11.75 -9.29 -2.89
C LEU A 123 12.18 -8.16 -1.95
N ARG A 124 12.53 -6.99 -2.50
CA ARG A 124 12.88 -5.82 -1.71
C ARG A 124 11.68 -5.31 -0.89
N ARG A 125 10.47 -5.36 -1.45
CA ARG A 125 9.23 -4.98 -0.74
C ARG A 125 8.89 -5.97 0.37
N ILE A 126 8.98 -7.27 0.10
CA ILE A 126 8.80 -8.31 1.12
C ILE A 126 9.81 -8.13 2.26
N GLN A 127 11.09 -7.91 1.93
CA GLN A 127 12.12 -7.63 2.91
C GLN A 127 11.81 -6.38 3.74
N HIS A 128 11.32 -5.32 3.10
CA HIS A 128 10.92 -4.09 3.79
C HIS A 128 9.75 -4.34 4.76
N TYR A 129 8.70 -5.05 4.33
CA TYR A 129 7.56 -5.39 5.19
C TYR A 129 7.99 -6.28 6.35
N PHE A 130 8.83 -7.28 6.09
CA PHE A 130 9.40 -8.15 7.14
C PHE A 130 10.13 -7.32 8.20
N ASN A 131 11.01 -6.41 7.78
CA ASN A 131 11.85 -5.61 8.68
C ASN A 131 11.09 -4.54 9.47
N THR A 132 9.97 -4.06 8.93
CA THR A 132 9.20 -2.95 9.52
C THR A 132 7.92 -3.41 10.24
N SER A 133 7.51 -4.67 10.05
CA SER A 133 6.28 -5.19 10.62
C SER A 133 6.26 -5.19 12.15
N SER A 134 5.09 -4.91 12.73
CA SER A 134 4.85 -5.02 14.17
C SER A 134 3.41 -5.50 14.45
N PRO A 135 3.21 -6.48 15.35
CA PRO A 135 1.87 -6.91 15.77
C PRO A 135 1.18 -5.93 16.72
N ASP A 136 1.86 -4.89 17.21
CA ASP A 136 1.27 -3.91 18.10
C ASP A 136 0.30 -3.00 17.33
N LYS A 137 -0.99 -3.06 17.67
CA LYS A 137 -2.04 -2.21 17.09
C LYS A 137 -1.83 -0.71 17.32
N ASN A 138 -1.02 -0.34 18.31
CA ASN A 138 -0.66 1.06 18.58
C ASN A 138 0.59 1.50 17.81
N SER A 139 1.19 0.60 17.03
CA SER A 139 2.27 0.96 16.10
C SER A 139 1.73 1.77 14.91
N ALA A 140 2.63 2.29 14.08
CA ALA A 140 2.22 3.07 12.93
C ALA A 140 1.36 2.21 11.96
N PRO A 141 0.37 2.79 11.25
CA PRO A 141 -0.46 2.05 10.30
C PRO A 141 0.33 1.22 9.29
N HIS A 142 1.46 1.74 8.79
CA HIS A 142 2.35 0.99 7.89
C HIS A 142 2.93 -0.27 8.54
N THR A 143 3.36 -0.19 9.80
CA THR A 143 4.02 -1.30 10.51
C THR A 143 3.01 -2.37 10.92
N PHE A 144 1.83 -1.96 11.38
CA PHE A 144 0.75 -2.88 11.75
C PHE A 144 0.18 -3.61 10.53
N SER A 145 -0.10 -2.88 9.44
CA SER A 145 -0.57 -3.50 8.19
C SER A 145 0.46 -4.45 7.57
N ALA A 146 1.75 -4.08 7.58
CA ALA A 146 2.82 -4.95 7.08
C ALA A 146 2.89 -6.28 7.84
N TYR A 147 2.64 -6.28 9.16
CA TYR A 147 2.54 -7.51 9.95
C TYR A 147 1.44 -8.43 9.43
N HIS A 148 0.24 -7.89 9.21
CA HIS A 148 -0.89 -8.66 8.70
C HIS A 148 -0.66 -9.16 7.26
N VAL A 149 -0.06 -8.35 6.39
CA VAL A 149 0.33 -8.78 5.03
C VAL A 149 1.29 -9.96 5.11
N MET A 150 2.36 -9.85 5.92
CA MET A 150 3.34 -10.93 6.04
C MET A 150 2.74 -12.19 6.67
N ARG A 151 1.87 -12.06 7.68
CA ARG A 151 1.14 -13.18 8.29
C ARG A 151 0.29 -13.92 7.26
N ASP A 152 -0.55 -13.21 6.52
CA ASP A 152 -1.51 -13.83 5.59
C ASP A 152 -0.80 -14.42 4.36
N LEU A 153 0.23 -13.74 3.87
CA LEU A 153 1.08 -14.27 2.81
C LEU A 153 1.83 -15.52 3.27
N SER A 154 2.28 -15.57 4.52
CA SER A 154 2.94 -16.76 5.08
C SER A 154 1.98 -17.93 5.25
N LEU A 155 0.73 -17.64 5.63
CA LEU A 155 -0.32 -18.65 5.71
C LEU A 155 -0.61 -19.22 4.32
N ALA A 156 -0.77 -18.36 3.32
CA ALA A 156 -1.01 -18.74 1.93
C ALA A 156 0.13 -19.58 1.33
N MET A 157 1.37 -19.16 1.55
CA MET A 157 2.54 -19.75 0.87
C MET A 157 3.16 -20.92 1.62
N PHE A 158 3.01 -20.96 2.95
CA PHE A 158 3.74 -21.88 3.81
C PHE A 158 2.89 -22.54 4.89
N SER A 159 1.58 -22.28 4.93
CA SER A 159 0.67 -22.82 5.95
C SER A 159 1.11 -22.50 7.39
N THR A 160 1.75 -21.34 7.60
CA THR A 160 2.18 -20.85 8.92
C THR A 160 1.84 -19.38 9.09
N LEU A 161 1.38 -19.00 10.29
CA LEU A 161 1.12 -17.60 10.65
C LEU A 161 2.42 -16.81 10.91
N THR A 162 3.51 -17.50 11.25
CA THR A 162 4.82 -16.87 11.47
C THR A 162 5.56 -16.78 10.15
N PRO A 163 5.98 -15.58 9.71
CA PRO A 163 6.77 -15.41 8.51
C PRO A 163 8.10 -16.16 8.60
N PRO A 164 8.43 -17.02 7.61
CA PRO A 164 9.73 -17.66 7.56
C PRO A 164 10.83 -16.63 7.27
N PRO A 165 12.11 -16.98 7.54
CA PRO A 165 13.25 -16.14 7.21
C PRO A 165 13.26 -15.71 5.73
N ILE A 166 13.84 -14.54 5.45
CA ILE A 166 13.79 -13.93 4.11
C ILE A 166 14.37 -14.84 3.02
N GLU A 167 15.35 -15.67 3.37
CA GLU A 167 16.01 -16.62 2.47
C GLU A 167 15.00 -17.60 1.86
N LYS A 168 13.94 -17.95 2.60
CA LYS A 168 12.88 -18.81 2.06
C LYS A 168 12.08 -18.11 0.96
N TRP A 169 11.83 -16.81 1.11
CA TRP A 169 11.11 -16.00 0.13
C TRP A 169 11.90 -15.81 -1.17
N GLN A 170 13.23 -15.71 -1.07
CA GLN A 170 14.13 -15.57 -2.22
C GLN A 170 14.11 -16.78 -3.17
N THR A 171 13.63 -17.93 -2.70
CA THR A 171 13.54 -19.16 -3.51
C THR A 171 12.21 -19.33 -4.23
N LEU A 172 11.25 -18.44 -3.98
CA LEU A 172 9.92 -18.52 -4.56
C LEU A 172 9.85 -17.84 -5.92
N ASP A 173 8.96 -18.36 -6.75
CA ASP A 173 8.56 -17.72 -8.00
C ASP A 173 7.75 -16.45 -7.72
N ILE A 174 8.08 -15.37 -8.41
CA ILE A 174 7.38 -14.08 -8.39
C ILE A 174 5.89 -14.29 -8.65
N GLU A 175 5.54 -15.09 -9.66
CA GLU A 175 4.15 -15.31 -10.06
C GLU A 175 3.33 -15.98 -8.94
N LYS A 176 3.96 -16.89 -8.18
CA LYS A 176 3.28 -17.55 -7.04
C LYS A 176 2.98 -16.56 -5.92
N ILE A 177 3.90 -15.64 -5.65
CA ILE A 177 3.69 -14.60 -4.64
C ILE A 177 2.62 -13.61 -5.11
N ASN A 178 2.68 -13.15 -6.37
CA ASN A 178 1.67 -12.26 -6.94
C ASN A 178 0.27 -12.90 -6.88
N THR A 179 0.17 -14.18 -7.23
CA THR A 179 -1.08 -14.96 -7.18
C THR A 179 -1.61 -15.07 -5.76
N ALA A 180 -0.74 -15.34 -4.78
CA ALA A 180 -1.14 -15.41 -3.37
C ALA A 180 -1.64 -14.04 -2.86
N ALA A 181 -0.91 -12.96 -3.14
CA ALA A 181 -1.33 -11.61 -2.78
C ALA A 181 -2.69 -11.24 -3.41
N THR A 182 -2.89 -11.60 -4.68
CA THR A 182 -4.15 -11.41 -5.42
C THR A 182 -5.30 -12.17 -4.76
N SER A 183 -5.08 -13.44 -4.41
CA SER A 183 -6.09 -14.27 -3.73
C SER A 183 -6.49 -13.69 -2.37
N ILE A 184 -5.51 -13.24 -1.57
CA ILE A 184 -5.77 -12.60 -0.27
C ILE A 184 -6.61 -11.33 -0.46
N LEU A 185 -6.22 -10.47 -1.40
CA LEU A 185 -6.93 -9.22 -1.68
C LEU A 185 -8.36 -9.47 -2.18
N GLN A 186 -8.57 -10.47 -3.03
CA GLN A 186 -9.89 -10.86 -3.54
C GLN A 186 -10.80 -11.42 -2.44
N GLN A 187 -10.26 -12.25 -1.54
CA GLN A 187 -11.01 -12.74 -0.38
C GLN A 187 -11.38 -11.60 0.55
N ASN A 188 -10.45 -10.68 0.82
CA ASN A 188 -10.72 -9.49 1.63
C ASN A 188 -11.82 -8.62 0.99
N ASN A 189 -11.75 -8.37 -0.32
CA ASN A 189 -12.78 -7.62 -1.05
C ASN A 189 -14.16 -8.29 -0.97
N THR A 190 -14.20 -9.62 -1.12
CA THR A 190 -15.44 -10.41 -1.01
C THR A 190 -16.02 -10.31 0.40
N TRP A 191 -15.18 -10.44 1.42
CA TRP A 191 -15.58 -10.33 2.82
C TRP A 191 -16.12 -8.94 3.15
N LEU A 192 -15.44 -7.86 2.73
CA LEU A 192 -15.89 -6.49 2.96
C LEU A 192 -17.26 -6.23 2.32
N LYS A 193 -17.46 -6.66 1.07
CA LYS A 193 -18.75 -6.52 0.36
C LYS A 193 -19.88 -7.28 1.04
N ALA A 194 -19.59 -8.44 1.62
CA ALA A 194 -20.57 -9.25 2.34
C ALA A 194 -20.92 -8.69 3.74
N ASN A 195 -20.05 -7.88 4.34
CA ASN A 195 -20.17 -7.44 5.74
C ASN A 195 -20.58 -5.96 5.90
N ASN A 196 -21.34 -5.42 4.95
CA ASN A 196 -21.82 -4.04 4.94
C ASN A 196 -20.66 -3.01 4.83
N PRO A 197 -20.11 -2.80 3.62
CA PRO A 197 -18.87 -2.04 3.41
C PRO A 197 -18.96 -0.58 3.88
N GLU A 198 -20.16 -0.01 3.96
CA GLU A 198 -20.38 1.34 4.48
C GLU A 198 -20.27 1.45 6.01
N LYS A 199 -20.27 0.34 6.76
CA LYS A 199 -20.23 0.36 8.24
C LYS A 199 -18.92 -0.18 8.82
N ILE A 200 -18.14 -0.90 8.03
CA ILE A 200 -16.89 -1.47 8.49
C ILE A 200 -15.86 -0.36 8.65
N THR A 201 -15.31 -0.25 9.86
CA THR A 201 -14.21 0.66 10.16
C THR A 201 -12.88 -0.07 10.28
N SER A 202 -12.91 -1.31 10.75
CA SER A 202 -11.73 -2.13 11.03
C SER A 202 -12.03 -3.59 10.72
N PHE A 203 -11.04 -4.32 10.23
CA PHE A 203 -11.14 -5.77 10.02
C PHE A 203 -9.87 -6.53 10.35
N LEU A 204 -8.72 -5.85 10.51
CA LEU A 204 -7.47 -6.52 10.84
C LEU A 204 -7.57 -7.11 12.26
N GLY A 205 -7.58 -8.43 12.34
CA GLY A 205 -7.84 -9.19 13.57
C GLY A 205 -9.21 -9.87 13.64
N GLU A 206 -10.14 -9.51 12.74
CA GLU A 206 -11.46 -10.15 12.59
C GLU A 206 -11.56 -10.93 11.26
N PHE A 207 -10.98 -10.38 10.19
CA PHE A 207 -10.78 -11.08 8.94
C PHE A 207 -9.63 -12.08 9.08
N GLU A 208 -9.95 -13.34 8.84
CA GLU A 208 -9.00 -14.42 8.72
C GLU A 208 -8.99 -14.91 7.27
N PHE A 209 -7.86 -14.68 6.59
CA PHE A 209 -7.63 -15.27 5.27
C PHE A 209 -7.75 -16.79 5.36
N GLN A 210 -8.55 -17.38 4.48
CA GLN A 210 -8.72 -18.82 4.41
C GLN A 210 -7.90 -19.35 3.23
N THR A 211 -7.05 -20.33 3.47
CA THR A 211 -6.38 -21.01 2.35
C THR A 211 -7.44 -21.77 1.57
N THR A 212 -7.57 -21.50 0.28
CA THR A 212 -8.40 -22.35 -0.58
C THR A 212 -7.71 -23.70 -0.65
N THR A 213 -8.29 -24.71 -0.02
CA THR A 213 -7.90 -26.11 -0.23
C THR A 213 -8.35 -26.46 -1.64
N THR A 214 -7.47 -26.27 -2.63
CA THR A 214 -7.68 -26.86 -3.95
C THR A 214 -7.44 -28.37 -3.78
N THR A 215 -8.52 -29.11 -3.55
CA THR A 215 -8.57 -30.56 -3.83
C THR A 215 -8.45 -30.82 -5.31
#